data_AF-A0A6V7LP00-F1
#
_entry.id   AF-A0A6V7LP00-F1
#
_cell.length_a   1.000
_cell.length_b   1.000
_cell.length_c   1.000
_cell.angle_alpha   90.00
_cell.angle_beta   90.00
_cell.angle_gamma   90.00
#
_symmetry.space_group_name_H-M   'P 1'
#
loop_
_entity.id
_entity.type
_entity.pdbx_description
1 polymer ?
#
loop_
_entity_poly.entity_id
_entity_poly.type
_entity_poly.pdbx_seq_one_letter_code
_entity_poly.pdbx_strand_id
1 'polypeptide(L)' 'EKVRKEIADVVSNDDMTMTEVSNLKYLDMVVKETLRIFPAGPLLPRRITEDLEL' A
#
# COMPACT_ATOMS: atom_id res chain seq x y z
N GLU A 1 -4.85 7.59 -15.59
CA GLU A 1 -3.56 7.73 -16.31
C GLU A 1 -2.35 8.01 -15.43
N LYS A 2 -2.45 8.79 -14.34
CA LYS A 2 -1.30 9.17 -13.50
C LYS A 2 -0.46 7.99 -12.99
N VAL A 3 -1.10 6.92 -12.48
CA VAL A 3 -0.40 5.68 -12.06
C VAL A 3 0.38 5.04 -13.23
N ARG A 4 -0.22 4.98 -14.43
CA ARG A 4 0.45 4.38 -15.60
C ARG A 4 1.67 5.19 -16.04
N LYS A 5 1.62 6.52 -15.93
CA LYS A 5 2.77 7.38 -16.18
C LYS A 5 3.88 7.14 -15.17
N GLU A 6 3.55 7.10 -13.88
CA GLU A 6 4.53 6.79 -12.82
C GLU A 6 5.20 5.42 -13.04
N ILE A 7 4.43 4.40 -13.41
CA ILE A 7 4.98 3.08 -13.70
C ILE A 7 5.93 3.13 -14.90
N ALA A 8 5.55 3.81 -15.98
CA ALA A 8 6.40 3.95 -17.17
C ALA A 8 7.69 4.75 -16.90
N ASP A 9 7.65 5.69 -15.95
CA ASP A 9 8.80 6.52 -15.59
C ASP A 9 9.78 5.79 -14.64
N VAL A 10 9.27 4.90 -13.78
CA VAL A 10 10.07 4.20 -12.75
C VAL A 10 10.56 2.83 -13.22
N VAL A 11 9.77 2.11 -14.01
CA VAL A 11 10.08 0.74 -14.42
C VAL A 11 10.81 0.76 -15.75
N SER A 12 12.10 0.44 -15.74
CA SER A 12 12.97 0.54 -16.91
C SER A 12 13.02 -0.74 -17.78
N ASN A 13 12.68 -1.90 -17.21
CA ASN A 13 12.69 -3.22 -17.87
C ASN A 13 11.50 -4.08 -17.41
N ASP A 14 11.24 -5.21 -18.09
CA ASP A 14 10.19 -6.17 -17.70
C ASP A 14 10.44 -6.82 -16.32
N ASP A 15 11.67 -6.81 -15.84
CA ASP A 15 12.04 -7.32 -14.52
C ASP A 15 11.96 -6.22 -13.46
N MET A 16 10.82 -6.15 -12.79
CA MET A 16 10.58 -5.20 -11.69
C MET A 16 11.31 -5.63 -10.41
N THR A 17 12.19 -4.76 -9.90
CA THR A 17 12.89 -4.94 -8.62
C THR A 17 12.11 -4.36 -7.44
N MET A 18 12.33 -4.88 -6.23
CA MET A 18 11.65 -4.36 -5.02
C MET A 18 11.99 -2.89 -4.70
N THR A 19 13.16 -2.44 -5.13
CA THR A 19 13.56 -1.04 -5.07
C THR A 19 12.69 -0.15 -5.95
N GLU A 20 12.35 -0.60 -7.17
CA GLU A 20 11.47 0.14 -8.07
C GLU A 20 10.03 0.15 -7.55
N VAL A 21 9.55 -0.96 -6.99
CA VAL A 21 8.23 -1.01 -6.33
C VAL A 21 8.12 0.03 -5.21
N SER A 22 9.18 0.17 -4.41
CA SER A 22 9.24 1.14 -3.32
C SER A 22 9.21 2.60 -3.80
N ASN A 23 9.58 2.85 -5.06
CA ASN A 23 9.57 4.19 -5.67
C ASN A 23 8.20 4.57 -6.27
N LEU A 24 7.25 3.65 -6.40
CA LEU A 24 5.89 3.89 -6.92
C LEU A 24 4.98 4.54 -5.86
N LYS A 25 5.24 5.80 -5.54
CA LYS A 25 4.55 6.54 -4.45
C LYS A 25 3.08 6.77 -4.75
N TYR A 26 2.74 7.10 -5.99
CA TYR A 26 1.36 7.35 -6.39
C TYR A 26 0.54 6.06 -6.40
N LEU A 27 1.11 4.96 -6.87
CA LEU A 27 0.51 3.63 -6.72
C LEU A 27 0.24 3.29 -5.24
N ASP A 28 1.21 3.47 -4.36
CA ASP A 28 1.07 3.19 -2.92
C ASP A 28 -0.07 4.03 -2.30
N MET A 29 -0.17 5.31 -2.64
CA MET A 29 -1.30 6.16 -2.22
C MET A 29 -2.64 5.62 -2.72
N VAL A 30 -2.73 5.17 -3.97
CA VAL A 30 -3.98 4.59 -4.52
C VAL A 30 -4.36 3.31 -3.79
N VAL A 31 -3.40 2.42 -3.51
CA VAL A 31 -3.65 1.17 -2.76
C VAL A 31 -4.16 1.48 -1.36
N LYS A 32 -3.50 2.39 -0.64
CA LYS A 32 -3.91 2.82 0.71
C LYS A 32 -5.30 3.43 0.73
N GLU A 33 -5.61 4.30 -0.22
CA GLU A 33 -6.92 4.94 -0.30
C GLU A 33 -8.02 3.94 -0.68
N THR A 34 -7.69 2.96 -1.52
CA THR A 34 -8.59 1.84 -1.84
C THR A 34 -8.91 1.04 -0.59
N LEU A 35 -7.92 0.70 0.24
CA LEU A 35 -8.12 -0.02 1.49
C LEU A 35 -8.83 0.82 2.57
N ARG A 36 -8.71 2.16 2.52
CA ARG A 36 -9.47 3.06 3.41
C ARG A 36 -10.97 3.02 3.11
N ILE A 37 -11.35 2.96 1.83
CA ILE A 37 -12.75 2.90 1.38
C ILE A 37 -13.29 1.46 1.42
N PHE A 38 -12.46 0.51 1.01
CA PHE A 38 -12.77 -0.92 0.93
C PHE A 38 -11.79 -1.69 1.82
N PRO A 39 -12.01 -1.68 3.15
CA PRO A 39 -11.15 -2.39 4.08
C PRO A 39 -11.21 -3.90 3.79
N ALA A 40 -10.07 -4.58 3.95
CA ALA A 40 -9.95 -6.02 3.70
C ALA A 40 -10.83 -6.86 4.65
N GLY A 41 -11.16 -6.33 5.82
CA GLY A 41 -12.05 -6.96 6.78
C GLY A 41 -12.83 -5.92 7.59
N PRO A 42 -14.04 -6.25 8.06
CA PRO A 42 -14.90 -5.34 8.82
C PRO A 42 -14.36 -5.05 10.23
N LEU A 43 -13.57 -5.97 10.79
CA LEU A 43 -12.99 -5.85 12.12
C LEU A 43 -11.60 -6.49 12.18
N LEU A 44 -10.72 -5.91 12.99
CA LEU A 44 -9.45 -6.49 13.37
C LEU A 44 -9.49 -6.80 14.88
N PRO A 45 -9.88 -8.02 15.29
CA PRO A 45 -9.97 -8.36 16.70
C PRO A 45 -8.59 -8.34 17.35
N ARG A 46 -8.49 -7.66 18.49
CA ARG A 46 -7.28 -7.62 19.33
C ARG A 46 -7.62 -8.16 20.71
N ARG A 47 -6.69 -8.87 21.34
CA ARG A 47 -6.81 -9.37 22.71
C ARG A 47 -5.70 -8.75 23.55
N ILE A 48 -6.08 -8.18 24.68
CA ILE A 48 -5.15 -7.64 25.67
C ILE A 48 -4.50 -8.82 26.41
N THR A 49 -3.16 -8.79 26.54
CA THR A 49 -2.38 -9.84 27.22
C THR A 49 -1.95 -9.45 28.64
N GLU A 50 -1.95 -8.15 28.95
CA GLU A 50 -1.50 -7.57 30.22
C GLU A 50 -2.29 -6.28 30.51
N ASP A 51 -2.30 -5.83 31.76
CA ASP A 51 -3.06 -4.63 32.15
C ASP A 51 -2.61 -3.40 31.36
N LEU A 52 -3.59 -2.70 30.76
CA LEU A 52 -3.40 -1.52 29.92
C LEU A 52 -4.20 -0.35 30.50
N GLU A 53 -3.51 0.74 30.85
CA GLU A 53 -4.14 2.04 31.10
C GLU A 53 -4.19 2.83 29.79
N LEU A 54 -5.36 3.35 29.42
CA LEU A 54 -5.65 4.04 28.15
C LEU A 54 -5.47 5.56 28.25
#